data_AF-A0A518VBK1-F1
#
_entry.id   AF-A0A518VBK1-F1
#
_cell.length_a   1.000
_cell.length_b   1.000
_cell.length_c   1.000
_cell.angle_alpha   90.00
_cell.angle_beta   90.00
_cell.angle_gamma   90.00
#
_symmetry.space_group_name_H-M   'P 1'
#
loop_
_entity.id
_entity.type
_entity.pdbx_description
1 polymer ?
#
loop_
_entity_poly.entity_id
_entity_poly.type
_entity_poly.pdbx_seq_one_letter_code
_entity_poly.pdbx_strand_id
1 'polypeptide(L)'
;MVQLEEYIQTYIDTVTDSILISPFEFHHGFHARSHLYKEKNLLTEEQKRTLITYDELLFNRASEIYNHMEVIYNFKNSSESIEEWWWHLDKVVNKSLIIDFKSQIIVYNSHTYQL
;
A
#
# COMPACT_ATOMS: atom_id res chain seq x y z
N MET A 1 5.94 15.97 13.80
CA MET A 1 5.12 14.90 14.42
C MET A 1 3.68 14.97 13.93
N VAL A 2 2.98 16.12 14.03
CA VAL A 2 1.59 16.30 13.53
C VAL A 2 1.37 15.81 12.09
N GLN A 3 2.33 16.04 11.19
CA GLN A 3 2.20 15.68 9.77
C GLN A 3 2.19 14.15 9.48
N LEU A 4 2.91 13.33 10.26
CA LEU A 4 2.93 11.87 10.01
C LEU A 4 1.63 11.19 10.46
N GLU A 5 1.04 11.69 11.54
CA GLU A 5 -0.26 11.21 12.04
C GLU A 5 -1.36 11.48 11.02
N GLU A 6 -1.34 12.65 10.35
CA GLU A 6 -2.27 12.97 9.27
C GLU A 6 -2.14 11.99 8.10
N TYR A 7 -0.92 11.66 7.66
CA TYR A 7 -0.72 10.66 6.60
C TYR A 7 -1.17 9.25 7.01
N ILE A 8 -0.94 8.86 8.27
CA ILE A 8 -1.45 7.59 8.81
C ILE A 8 -2.97 7.61 8.76
N GLN A 9 -3.61 8.68 9.21
CA GLN A 9 -5.07 8.80 9.19
C GLN A 9 -5.62 8.76 7.77
N THR A 10 -5.02 9.50 6.82
CA THR A 10 -5.39 9.44 5.40
C THR A 10 -5.31 8.02 4.86
N TYR A 11 -4.26 7.27 5.21
CA TYR A 11 -4.12 5.89 4.76
C TYR A 11 -5.16 4.95 5.41
N ILE A 12 -5.45 5.13 6.70
CA ILE A 12 -6.50 4.40 7.42
C ILE A 12 -7.84 4.59 6.73
N ASP A 13 -8.23 5.84 6.53
CA ASP A 13 -9.52 6.20 5.93
C ASP A 13 -9.65 5.60 4.53
N THR A 14 -8.51 5.47 3.83
CA THR A 14 -8.46 4.86 2.49
C THR A 14 -8.73 3.36 2.50
N VAL A 15 -8.13 2.60 3.41
CA VAL A 15 -8.15 1.12 3.33
C VAL A 15 -9.22 0.46 4.21
N THR A 16 -9.74 1.18 5.21
CA THR A 16 -10.69 0.64 6.18
C THR A 16 -12.16 0.87 5.82
N ASP A 17 -12.47 1.77 4.88
CA ASP A 17 -13.87 2.00 4.51
C ASP A 17 -14.48 0.75 3.85
N SER A 18 -15.59 0.28 4.43
CA SER A 18 -16.37 -0.85 3.94
C SER A 18 -16.93 -0.65 2.53
N ILE A 19 -17.05 0.60 2.10
CA ILE A 19 -17.46 1.00 0.76
C ILE A 19 -16.23 1.52 0.02
N LEU A 20 -16.15 1.23 -1.29
CA LEU A 20 -15.13 1.86 -2.13
C LEU A 20 -15.39 3.37 -2.21
N ILE A 21 -14.51 4.13 -1.57
CA ILE A 21 -14.34 5.57 -1.78
C ILE A 21 -13.91 5.85 -3.22
N SER A 22 -13.87 7.12 -3.64
CA SER A 22 -13.50 7.49 -5.00
C SER A 22 -12.12 6.93 -5.39
N PRO A 23 -11.88 6.54 -6.67
CA PRO A 23 -10.56 6.11 -7.12
C PRO A 23 -9.47 7.17 -6.84
N PHE A 24 -9.84 8.45 -6.89
CA PHE A 24 -8.94 9.56 -6.59
C PHE A 24 -8.55 9.61 -5.10
N GLU A 25 -9.43 9.20 -4.20
CA GLU A 25 -9.14 9.12 -2.77
C GLU A 25 -8.19 7.95 -2.50
N PHE A 26 -8.39 6.80 -3.14
CA PHE A 26 -7.39 5.71 -3.10
C PHE A 26 -6.02 6.15 -3.62
N HIS A 27 -5.99 6.85 -4.75
CA HIS A 27 -4.74 7.38 -5.28
C HIS A 27 -4.06 8.34 -4.29
N HIS A 28 -4.83 9.20 -3.61
CA HIS A 28 -4.31 10.06 -2.55
C HIS A 28 -3.77 9.25 -1.36
N GLY A 29 -4.48 8.23 -0.90
CA GLY A 29 -4.04 7.34 0.17
C GLY A 29 -2.77 6.56 -0.18
N PHE A 30 -2.59 6.16 -1.43
CA PHE A 30 -1.36 5.51 -1.89
C PHE A 30 -0.17 6.47 -1.85
N HIS A 31 -0.38 7.75 -2.22
CA HIS A 31 0.64 8.78 -2.03
C HIS A 31 0.95 9.04 -0.55
N ALA A 32 -0.05 8.98 0.34
CA ALA A 32 0.16 9.05 1.78
C ALA A 32 1.03 7.87 2.27
N ARG A 33 0.74 6.64 1.83
CA ARG A 33 1.54 5.45 2.17
C ARG A 33 2.96 5.52 1.64
N SER A 34 3.16 6.08 0.45
CA SER A 34 4.47 6.39 -0.13
C SER A 34 5.26 7.42 0.67
N HIS A 35 4.60 8.47 1.18
CA HIS A 35 5.24 9.42 2.07
C HIS A 35 5.70 8.75 3.38
N LEU A 36 4.84 7.93 3.98
CA LEU A 36 5.16 7.17 5.19
C LEU A 36 6.32 6.19 4.98
N TYR A 37 6.42 5.58 3.80
CA TYR A 37 7.55 4.73 3.44
C TYR A 37 8.88 5.52 3.37
N LYS A 38 8.85 6.70 2.76
CA LYS A 38 10.04 7.58 2.66
C LYS A 38 10.51 8.05 4.04
N GLU A 39 9.57 8.36 4.93
CA GLU A 39 9.83 8.82 6.29
C GLU A 39 9.85 7.69 7.33
N LYS A 40 9.99 6.42 6.93
CA LYS A 40 9.84 5.25 7.83
C LYS A 40 10.79 5.22 9.03
N ASN A 41 11.93 5.91 8.93
CA ASN A 41 12.89 6.05 10.01
C ASN A 41 12.40 6.99 11.14
N LEU A 42 11.40 7.82 10.86
CA LEU A 42 10.77 8.73 11.83
C LEU A 42 9.54 8.11 12.52
N LEU A 43 9.05 6.97 12.02
CA LEU A 43 7.90 6.27 12.59
C LEU A 43 8.30 5.52 13.86
N THR A 44 7.41 5.55 14.85
CA THR A 44 7.54 4.70 16.03
C THR A 44 7.27 3.23 15.65
N GLU A 45 7.75 2.30 16.47
CA GLU A 45 7.48 0.87 16.27
C GLU A 45 5.98 0.54 16.33
N GLU A 46 5.21 1.31 17.10
CA GLU A 46 3.75 1.18 17.11
C GLU A 46 3.13 1.61 15.79
N GLN A 47 3.52 2.78 15.26
CA GLN A 47 3.05 3.25 13.96
C GLN A 47 3.41 2.28 12.83
N LYS A 48 4.60 1.69 12.85
CA LYS A 48 5.00 0.66 11.87
C LYS A 48 4.11 -0.58 11.94
N ARG A 49 3.85 -1.10 13.14
CA ARG A 49 2.92 -2.25 13.33
C ARG A 49 1.51 -1.94 12.84
N THR A 50 1.04 -0.73 13.13
CA THR A 50 -0.25 -0.22 12.68
C THR A 50 -0.31 -0.17 11.16
N LEU A 51 0.72 0.33 10.48
CA LEU A 51 0.79 0.33 9.01
C LEU A 51 0.81 -1.07 8.42
N ILE A 52 1.51 -2.04 9.03
CA ILE A 52 1.48 -3.45 8.56
C ILE A 52 0.05 -3.99 8.61
N THR A 53 -0.70 -3.69 9.68
CA THR A 53 -2.12 -4.11 9.80
C THR A 53 -2.97 -3.54 8.66
N TYR A 54 -2.72 -2.30 8.26
CA TYR A 54 -3.44 -1.64 7.18
C TYR A 54 -3.01 -2.11 5.79
N ASP A 55 -1.72 -2.41 5.63
CA ASP A 55 -1.18 -3.03 4.42
C ASP A 55 -1.80 -4.44 4.21
N GLU A 56 -2.03 -5.21 5.28
CA GLU A 56 -2.77 -6.49 5.23
C GLU A 56 -4.22 -6.29 4.78
N LEU A 57 -4.91 -5.25 5.25
CA LEU A 57 -6.28 -4.94 4.82
C LEU A 57 -6.32 -4.58 3.33
N LEU A 58 -5.40 -3.73 2.86
CA LEU A 58 -5.27 -3.40 1.44
C LEU A 58 -4.99 -4.66 0.62
N PHE A 59 -4.09 -5.53 1.08
CA PHE A 59 -3.75 -6.77 0.38
C PHE A 59 -4.96 -7.70 0.24
N ASN A 60 -5.74 -7.87 1.31
CA ASN A 60 -6.96 -8.68 1.29
C ASN A 60 -8.03 -8.11 0.34
N ARG A 61 -8.00 -6.80 0.09
CA ARG A 61 -8.92 -6.09 -0.82
C ARG A 61 -8.30 -5.78 -2.19
N ALA A 62 -7.10 -6.29 -2.48
CA ALA A 62 -6.32 -5.87 -3.65
C ALA A 62 -7.09 -6.04 -4.97
N SER A 63 -7.86 -7.13 -5.14
CA SER A 63 -8.65 -7.35 -6.36
C SER A 63 -9.78 -6.35 -6.53
N GLU A 64 -10.44 -5.99 -5.43
CA GLU A 64 -11.54 -5.02 -5.44
C GLU A 64 -11.01 -3.63 -5.79
N ILE A 65 -9.94 -3.21 -5.12
CA ILE A 65 -9.33 -1.89 -5.26
C ILE A 65 -8.61 -1.76 -6.62
N TYR A 66 -7.96 -2.81 -7.11
CA TYR A 66 -7.37 -2.83 -8.45
C TYR A 66 -8.41 -2.51 -9.54
N ASN A 67 -9.54 -3.23 -9.55
CA ASN A 67 -10.62 -3.03 -10.53
C ASN A 67 -11.26 -1.64 -10.39
N HIS A 68 -11.27 -1.09 -9.17
CA HIS A 68 -11.81 0.24 -8.91
C HIS A 68 -10.86 1.35 -9.40
N MET A 69 -9.56 1.18 -9.18
CA MET A 69 -8.54 2.18 -9.50
C MET A 69 -8.06 2.15 -10.95
N GLU A 70 -8.23 1.03 -11.67
CA GLU A 70 -7.75 0.91 -13.06
C GLU A 70 -8.37 1.93 -14.03
N VAL A 71 -9.48 2.56 -13.63
CA VAL A 71 -10.14 3.64 -14.39
C VAL A 71 -9.34 4.95 -14.40
N ILE A 72 -8.46 5.17 -13.41
CA ILE A 72 -7.61 6.38 -13.33
C ILE A 72 -6.11 6.08 -13.32
N TYR A 73 -5.70 4.86 -12.97
CA TYR A 73 -4.30 4.50 -12.77
C TYR A 73 -3.94 3.22 -13.53
N ASN A 74 -2.90 3.29 -14.37
CA ASN A 74 -2.41 2.13 -15.13
C ASN A 74 -1.30 1.41 -14.35
N PHE A 75 -1.69 0.44 -13.52
CA PHE A 75 -0.77 -0.37 -12.70
C PHE A 75 0.34 -1.09 -13.49
N LYS A 76 0.07 -1.48 -14.74
CA LYS A 76 1.07 -2.19 -15.58
C LYS A 76 2.27 -1.31 -15.89
N ASN A 77 2.10 0.01 -15.86
CA ASN A 77 3.11 1.00 -16.19
C ASN A 77 3.58 1.79 -14.95
N SER A 78 3.32 1.29 -13.74
CA SER A 78 3.82 1.91 -12.51
C SER A 78 5.34 2.03 -12.57
N SER A 79 5.85 3.24 -12.32
CA SER A 79 7.28 3.54 -12.20
C SER A 79 7.80 3.47 -10.76
N GLU A 80 6.92 3.20 -9.80
CA GLU A 80 7.26 3.16 -8.38
C GLU A 80 8.06 1.91 -8.06
N SER A 81 8.89 1.99 -7.02
CA SER A 81 9.69 0.85 -6.55
C SER A 81 8.79 -0.32 -6.11
N ILE A 82 9.32 -1.55 -6.14
CA ILE A 82 8.51 -2.72 -5.78
C ILE A 82 8.21 -2.76 -4.28
N GLU A 83 9.08 -2.14 -3.47
CA GLU A 83 8.89 -1.93 -2.04
C GLU A 83 7.64 -1.09 -1.74
N GLU A 84 7.23 -0.24 -2.68
CA GLU A 84 5.95 0.47 -2.66
C GLU A 84 4.85 -0.35 -3.34
N TRP A 85 4.70 -1.60 -2.89
CA TRP A 85 3.89 -2.66 -3.53
C TRP A 85 2.43 -2.27 -3.79
N TRP A 86 1.86 -1.32 -3.03
CA TRP A 86 0.51 -0.80 -3.24
C TRP A 86 0.33 -0.15 -4.62
N TRP A 87 1.41 0.32 -5.25
CA TRP A 87 1.39 0.78 -6.65
C TRP A 87 1.46 -0.35 -7.69
N HIS A 88 1.49 -1.61 -7.23
CA HIS A 88 1.65 -2.81 -8.03
C HIS A 88 0.54 -3.83 -7.76
N LEU A 89 -0.69 -3.35 -7.51
CA LEU A 89 -1.83 -4.24 -7.26
C LEU A 89 -2.09 -5.22 -8.40
N ASP A 90 -1.76 -4.88 -9.64
CA ASP A 90 -1.81 -5.81 -10.78
C ASP A 90 -1.01 -7.09 -10.51
N LYS A 91 0.16 -6.95 -9.88
CA LYS A 91 1.09 -8.04 -9.56
C LYS A 91 0.65 -8.84 -8.34
N VAL A 92 -0.03 -8.19 -7.40
CA VAL A 92 -0.68 -8.86 -6.27
C VAL A 92 -1.84 -9.72 -6.78
N VAL A 93 -2.74 -9.13 -7.57
CA VAL A 93 -3.94 -9.79 -8.10
C VAL A 93 -3.58 -10.98 -9.00
N ASN A 94 -2.55 -10.84 -9.83
CA ASN A 94 -2.09 -11.94 -10.69
C ASN A 94 -1.13 -12.92 -9.99
N LYS A 95 -0.85 -12.73 -8.69
CA LYS A 95 0.02 -13.56 -7.85
C LYS A 95 1.49 -13.63 -8.30
N SER A 96 1.98 -12.66 -9.07
CA SER A 96 3.40 -12.54 -9.42
C SER A 96 4.24 -11.84 -8.34
N LEU A 97 3.59 -11.04 -7.49
CA LEU A 97 4.18 -10.44 -6.30
C LEU A 97 3.57 -11.10 -5.05
N ILE A 98 4.42 -11.63 -4.18
CA ILE A 98 4.02 -12.26 -2.92
C ILE A 98 4.52 -11.38 -1.77
N ILE A 99 3.66 -11.13 -0.79
CA ILE A 99 3.99 -10.37 0.42
C ILE A 99 3.87 -11.29 1.62
N ASP A 100 4.93 -11.37 2.42
CA ASP A 100 4.91 -12.00 3.73
C ASP A 100 5.02 -10.92 4.79
N PHE A 101 3.88 -10.56 5.37
CA PHE A 101 3.79 -9.54 6.42
C PHE A 101 4.45 -9.96 7.74
N LYS A 102 4.53 -11.26 8.01
CA LYS A 102 5.17 -11.78 9.23
C LYS A 102 6.69 -11.65 9.14
N SER A 103 7.25 -11.98 7.99
CA SER A 103 8.68 -11.82 7.71
C SER A 103 9.04 -10.44 7.18
N GLN A 104 8.05 -9.58 6.90
CA GLN A 104 8.20 -8.23 6.34
C GLN A 104 9.04 -8.25 5.05
N ILE A 105 8.70 -9.15 4.13
CA ILE A 105 9.38 -9.27 2.84
C ILE A 105 8.40 -9.27 1.67
N ILE A 106 8.89 -8.78 0.54
CA ILE A 106 8.24 -8.90 -0.76
C ILE A 106 9.10 -9.83 -1.62
N VAL A 107 8.46 -10.78 -2.30
CA VAL A 107 9.10 -11.65 -3.29
C VAL A 107 8.53 -11.33 -4.67
N TYR A 108 9.39 -10.91 -5.58
CA TYR A 108 9.04 -10.58 -6.96
C TYR A 108 10.19 -10.92 -7.91
N ASN A 109 9.90 -11.60 -9.02
CA ASN A 109 10.91 -12.00 -10.03
C ASN A 109 12.16 -12.69 -9.43
N SER A 110 11.99 -13.60 -8.48
CA SER A 110 13.08 -14.29 -7.76
C SER A 110 14.00 -13.39 -6.92
N HIS A 111 13.61 -12.14 -6.68
CA HIS A 111 14.27 -11.21 -5.79
C HIS A 111 13.43 -11.02 -4.53
N THR A 112 14.12 -10.81 -3.40
CA THR A 112 13.50 -10.52 -2.11
C THR A 112 13.83 -9.10 -1.70
N TYR A 113 12.80 -8.35 -1.30
CA TYR A 113 12.87 -6.96 -0.87
C TYR A 113 12.37 -6.86 0.57
N GLN A 114 12.86 -5.87 1.32
CA GLN A 114 12.39 -5.58 2.68
C GLN A 114 11.19 -4.62 2.62
N LEU A 115 10.16 -4.90 3.42
CA LEU A 115 9.00 -4.02 3.60
C LEU A 115 9.38 -2.72 4.34
#